data_AF-A0A6P8Z6Y9-F1
#
_entry.id   AF-A0A6P8Z6Y9-F1
#
_cell.length_a   1.000
_cell.length_b   1.000
_cell.length_c   1.000
_cell.angle_alpha   90.00
_cell.angle_beta   90.00
_cell.angle_gamma   90.00
#
_symmetry.space_group_name_H-M   'P 1'
#
loop_
_entity.id
_entity.type
_entity.pdbx_description
1 polymer ?
#
loop_
_entity_poly.entity_id
_entity_poly.type
_entity_poly.pdbx_seq_one_letter_code
_entity_poly.pdbx_strand_id
1 'polypeptide(L)'
;MTFPFRLLNWLFLFITAVLEIVALVFLIMLLYSHCVLGGEYGISVWFYIYFLPGITAHSVVLALFRGCWCTVGLDPIAVASNLFNGLLLIIATVILLFAMRDHCGNEFTHMFYISAICGLIAGVFHMINAIMCLVFMPSEEAHYMKPSKRRMKSLY
;
A
#
# COMPACT_ATOMS: atom_id res chain seq x y z
N MET A 1 -12.40 -23.18 5.95
CA MET A 1 -11.59 -22.75 7.12
C MET A 1 -10.90 -21.44 6.75
N THR A 2 -11.36 -20.30 7.28
CA THR A 2 -10.96 -18.93 6.85
C THR A 2 -10.17 -18.15 7.91
N PHE A 3 -10.00 -18.71 9.10
CA PHE A 3 -9.49 -18.02 10.29
C PHE A 3 -7.99 -17.62 10.23
N PRO A 4 -7.03 -18.47 9.79
CA PRO A 4 -5.62 -18.06 9.76
C PRO A 4 -5.32 -17.01 8.68
N PHE A 5 -6.04 -17.06 7.56
CA PHE A 5 -5.80 -16.17 6.42
C PHE A 5 -6.24 -14.73 6.66
N ARG A 6 -7.34 -14.54 7.40
CA ARG A 6 -7.82 -13.20 7.76
C ARG A 6 -6.84 -12.49 8.68
N LEU A 7 -6.30 -13.20 9.67
CA LEU A 7 -5.28 -12.67 10.56
C LEU A 7 -4.00 -12.31 9.80
N LEU A 8 -3.55 -13.18 8.88
CA LEU A 8 -2.35 -12.94 8.10
C LEU A 8 -2.51 -11.73 7.16
N ASN A 9 -3.62 -11.64 6.43
CA ASN A 9 -3.93 -10.50 5.55
C ASN A 9 -4.05 -9.18 6.33
N TRP A 10 -4.65 -9.23 7.53
CA TRP A 10 -4.67 -8.07 8.42
C TRP A 10 -3.27 -7.69 8.89
N LEU A 11 -2.46 -8.66 9.32
CA LEU A 11 -1.09 -8.42 9.78
C LEU A 11 -0.24 -7.78 8.68
N PHE A 12 -0.28 -8.31 7.45
CA PHE A 12 0.44 -7.72 6.32
C PHE A 12 -0.01 -6.29 6.06
N LEU A 13 -1.33 -6.03 6.01
CA LEU A 13 -1.83 -4.67 5.79
C LEU A 13 -1.49 -3.71 6.94
N PHE A 14 -1.49 -4.18 8.18
CA PHE A 14 -1.07 -3.39 9.34
C PHE A 14 0.40 -3.00 9.22
N ILE A 15 1.27 -3.95 8.87
CA ILE A 15 2.69 -3.68 8.66
C ILE A 15 2.88 -2.72 7.47
N THR A 16 2.14 -2.90 6.37
CA THR A 16 2.12 -1.96 5.24
C THR A 16 1.80 -0.54 5.71
N ALA A 17 0.74 -0.36 6.49
CA ALA A 17 0.34 0.97 6.98
C ALA A 17 1.43 1.60 7.88
N VAL A 18 2.09 0.81 8.73
CA VAL A 18 3.21 1.31 9.55
C VAL A 18 4.39 1.74 8.66
N LEU A 19 4.76 0.93 7.67
CA LEU A 19 5.85 1.25 6.74
C LEU A 19 5.55 2.52 5.94
N GLU A 20 4.29 2.70 5.50
CA GLU A 20 3.85 3.90 4.78
C GLU A 20 3.87 5.15 5.65
N ILE A 21 3.45 5.05 6.91
CA ILE A 21 3.56 6.15 7.88
C ILE A 21 5.03 6.53 8.08
N VAL A 22 5.91 5.55 8.29
CA VAL A 22 7.35 5.81 8.42
C VAL A 22 7.87 6.48 7.16
N ALA A 23 7.54 5.97 5.98
CA ALA A 23 7.96 6.55 4.71
C ALA A 23 7.46 7.99 4.54
N LEU A 24 6.22 8.27 4.95
CA LEU A 24 5.58 9.58 4.86
C LEU A 24 6.22 10.59 5.82
N VAL A 25 6.52 10.18 7.06
CA VAL A 25 7.21 11.04 8.03
C VAL A 25 8.57 11.47 7.47
N PHE A 26 9.39 10.52 6.99
CA PHE A 26 10.68 10.84 6.40
C PHE A 26 10.55 11.66 5.12
N LEU A 27 9.53 11.42 4.29
CA LEU A 27 9.26 12.21 3.10
C LEU A 27 8.89 13.66 3.44
N ILE A 28 8.10 13.89 4.48
CA ILE A 28 7.75 15.24 4.95
C ILE A 28 9.00 15.96 5.46
N MET A 29 9.84 15.28 6.24
CA MET A 29 11.11 15.85 6.71
C MET A 29 12.03 16.21 5.54
N LEU A 30 12.01 15.41 4.47
CA LEU A 30 12.78 15.62 3.24
C LEU A 30 12.43 16.92 2.51
N LEU A 31 11.18 17.37 2.58
CA LEU A 31 10.73 18.60 1.91
C LEU A 31 11.47 19.84 2.42
N TYR A 32 11.99 19.78 3.65
CA TYR A 32 12.76 20.86 4.24
C TYR A 32 14.25 20.83 3.86
N SER A 33 14.70 19.80 3.13
CA SER A 33 16.09 19.72 2.67
C SER A 33 16.39 20.79 1.61
N HIS A 34 17.60 21.33 1.64
CA HIS A 34 18.05 22.35 0.70
C HIS A 34 18.00 21.87 -0.76
N CYS A 35 18.21 20.57 -1.02
CA CYS A 35 18.15 19.99 -2.36
C CYS A 35 16.72 20.07 -2.93
N VAL A 36 15.70 19.69 -2.15
CA VAL A 36 14.30 19.74 -2.60
C VAL A 36 13.83 21.19 -2.75
N LEU A 37 14.19 22.08 -1.82
CA LEU A 37 13.87 23.51 -1.91
C LEU A 37 14.59 24.21 -3.07
N GLY A 38 15.80 23.75 -3.40
CA GLY A 38 16.57 24.19 -4.57
C GLY A 38 16.04 23.65 -5.90
N GLY A 39 14.98 22.83 -5.89
CA GLY A 39 14.37 22.24 -7.07
C GLY A 39 15.11 21.03 -7.61
N GLU A 40 16.19 20.60 -6.97
CA GLU A 40 16.88 19.36 -7.29
C GLU A 40 15.97 18.20 -6.89
N TYR A 41 15.75 17.25 -7.81
CA TYR A 41 14.93 16.06 -7.59
C TYR A 41 13.44 16.30 -7.33
N GLY A 42 12.97 17.53 -7.59
CA GLY A 42 11.58 17.92 -7.42
C GLY A 42 10.62 16.91 -8.04
N ILE A 43 10.83 16.49 -9.30
CA ILE A 43 9.91 15.55 -9.98
C ILE A 43 9.76 14.24 -9.17
N SER A 44 10.85 13.66 -8.67
CA SER A 44 10.80 12.39 -7.93
C SER A 44 10.11 12.51 -6.57
N VAL A 45 10.42 13.59 -5.82
CA VAL A 45 9.85 13.85 -4.50
C VAL A 45 8.39 14.28 -4.60
N TRP A 46 8.06 15.16 -5.56
CA TRP A 46 6.70 15.63 -5.84
C TRP A 46 5.79 14.50 -6.35
N PHE A 47 6.31 13.60 -7.19
CA PHE A 47 5.56 12.42 -7.60
C PHE A 47 5.24 11.54 -6.38
N TYR A 48 6.22 11.32 -5.50
CA TYR A 48 6.01 10.47 -4.34
C TYR A 48 5.04 11.07 -3.32
N ILE A 49 5.16 12.37 -3.03
CA ILE A 49 4.27 13.06 -2.08
C ILE A 49 2.84 13.23 -2.59
N TYR A 50 2.64 13.23 -3.91
CA TYR A 50 1.29 13.29 -4.47
C TYR A 50 0.49 12.02 -4.17
N PHE A 51 1.14 10.84 -4.20
CA PHE A 51 0.46 9.56 -4.03
C PHE A 51 0.53 9.00 -2.61
N LEU A 52 1.68 9.08 -1.94
CA LEU A 52 1.91 8.40 -0.67
C LEU A 52 0.89 8.76 0.44
N PRO A 53 0.49 10.02 0.67
CA PRO A 53 -0.48 10.35 1.70
C PRO A 53 -1.85 9.70 1.48
N GLY A 54 -2.33 9.69 0.23
CA GLY A 54 -3.60 9.08 -0.13
C GLY A 54 -3.56 7.56 0.03
N ILE A 55 -2.46 6.93 -0.40
CA ILE A 55 -2.24 5.49 -0.20
C ILE A 55 -2.19 5.16 1.30
N THR A 56 -1.43 5.92 2.08
CA THR A 56 -1.28 5.71 3.54
C THR A 56 -2.62 5.82 4.25
N ALA A 57 -3.40 6.87 3.94
CA ALA A 57 -4.73 7.05 4.53
C ALA A 57 -5.64 5.86 4.20
N HIS A 58 -5.63 5.39 2.95
CA HIS A 58 -6.41 4.23 2.53
C HIS A 58 -5.99 2.95 3.27
N SER A 59 -4.68 2.68 3.36
CA SER A 59 -4.12 1.52 4.06
C SER A 59 -4.44 1.51 5.55
N VAL A 60 -4.30 2.66 6.23
CA VAL A 60 -4.66 2.82 7.65
C VAL A 60 -6.14 2.54 7.87
N VAL A 61 -7.00 3.15 7.06
CA VAL A 61 -8.46 2.96 7.15
C VAL A 61 -8.82 1.48 6.96
N LEU A 62 -8.30 0.83 5.91
CA LEU A 62 -8.54 -0.59 5.66
C LEU A 62 -7.99 -1.49 6.77
N ALA A 63 -6.81 -1.20 7.32
CA ALA A 63 -6.22 -1.98 8.42
C ALA A 63 -7.07 -1.90 9.70
N LEU A 64 -7.61 -0.71 10.02
CA LEU A 64 -8.52 -0.51 11.15
C LEU A 64 -9.84 -1.26 10.95
N PHE A 65 -10.47 -1.12 9.78
CA PHE A 65 -11.73 -1.82 9.49
C PHE A 65 -11.57 -3.35 9.51
N ARG A 66 -10.46 -3.88 8.98
CA ARG A 66 -10.15 -5.32 9.04
C ARG A 66 -9.86 -5.80 10.46
N GLY A 67 -9.22 -4.97 11.28
CA GLY A 67 -8.92 -5.27 12.68
C GLY A 67 -10.17 -5.34 13.55
N CYS A 68 -11.17 -4.49 13.28
CA CYS A 68 -12.47 -4.48 13.97
C CYS A 68 -13.44 -5.57 13.50
N TRP A 69 -12.95 -6.65 12.88
CA TRP A 69 -13.72 -7.81 12.39
C TRP A 69 -14.85 -7.52 11.39
N CYS A 70 -14.85 -6.35 10.75
CA CYS A 70 -15.71 -6.12 9.59
C CYS A 70 -15.24 -7.04 8.45
N THR A 71 -16.16 -7.64 7.70
CA THR A 71 -15.88 -8.52 6.54
C THR A 71 -15.24 -7.80 5.34
N VAL A 72 -14.73 -6.59 5.55
CA VAL A 72 -14.18 -5.68 4.55
C VAL A 72 -12.79 -6.18 4.17
N GLY A 73 -12.51 -6.45 2.89
CA GLY A 73 -11.16 -6.76 2.43
C GLY A 73 -10.92 -8.13 1.80
N LEU A 74 -11.96 -8.90 1.50
CA LEU A 74 -11.90 -10.08 0.63
C LEU A 74 -12.70 -9.89 -0.66
N ASP A 75 -12.96 -8.63 -1.00
CA ASP A 75 -13.78 -8.21 -2.12
C ASP A 75 -12.91 -7.78 -3.33
N PRO A 76 -13.49 -7.76 -4.55
CA PRO A 76 -12.76 -7.34 -5.75
C PRO A 76 -12.19 -5.92 -5.69
N ILE A 77 -12.81 -5.01 -4.94
CA ILE A 77 -12.34 -3.62 -4.81
C ILE A 77 -11.07 -3.60 -3.95
N ALA A 78 -11.02 -4.39 -2.87
CA ALA A 78 -9.82 -4.57 -2.07
C ALA A 78 -8.66 -5.16 -2.88
N VAL A 79 -8.92 -6.10 -3.81
CA VAL A 79 -7.90 -6.61 -4.73
C VAL A 79 -7.37 -5.51 -5.63
N ALA A 80 -8.26 -4.82 -6.34
CA ALA A 80 -7.88 -3.81 -7.33
C ALA A 80 -7.13 -2.65 -6.68
N SER A 81 -7.57 -2.20 -5.50
CA SER A 81 -6.91 -1.13 -4.76
C SER A 81 -5.54 -1.51 -4.23
N ASN A 82 -5.38 -2.73 -3.67
CA ASN A 82 -4.06 -3.21 -3.25
C ASN A 82 -3.10 -3.34 -4.45
N LEU A 83 -3.58 -3.83 -5.59
CA LEU A 83 -2.76 -3.95 -6.80
C LEU A 83 -2.33 -2.57 -7.33
N PHE A 84 -3.27 -1.63 -7.45
CA PHE A 84 -3.01 -0.28 -7.94
C PHE A 84 -2.07 0.49 -7.01
N ASN A 85 -2.36 0.50 -5.71
CA ASN A 85 -1.53 1.15 -4.71
C ASN A 85 -0.13 0.53 -4.65
N GLY A 86 -0.04 -0.80 -4.67
CA GLY A 86 1.24 -1.51 -4.67
C GLY A 86 2.10 -1.16 -5.88
N LEU A 87 1.54 -1.21 -7.08
CA LEU A 87 2.26 -0.87 -8.31
C LEU A 87 2.72 0.59 -8.33
N LEU A 88 1.81 1.51 -7.98
CA LEU A 88 2.09 2.94 -7.99
C LEU A 88 3.17 3.31 -6.96
N LEU A 89 3.11 2.69 -5.78
CA LEU A 89 4.08 2.90 -4.72
C LEU A 89 5.47 2.33 -5.09
N ILE A 90 5.52 1.17 -5.74
CA ILE A 90 6.77 0.61 -6.30
C ILE A 90 7.35 1.56 -7.35
N ILE A 91 6.54 2.05 -8.29
CA ILE A 91 7.01 2.97 -9.33
C ILE A 91 7.56 4.26 -8.70
N ALA A 92 6.81 4.88 -7.78
CA ALA A 92 7.21 6.12 -7.13
C ALA A 92 8.54 5.96 -6.35
N THR A 93 8.69 4.87 -5.61
CA THR A 93 9.87 4.61 -4.78
C THR A 93 11.09 4.22 -5.63
N VAL A 94 10.89 3.49 -6.72
CA VAL A 94 11.97 3.20 -7.69
C VAL A 94 12.47 4.49 -8.35
N ILE A 95 11.56 5.38 -8.79
CA ILE A 95 11.95 6.69 -9.34
C ILE A 95 12.78 7.48 -8.31
N LEU A 96 12.36 7.50 -7.05
CA LEU A 96 13.10 8.17 -5.98
C LEU A 96 14.48 7.55 -5.73
N LEU A 97 14.59 6.22 -5.71
CA LEU A 97 15.87 5.52 -5.54
C LEU A 97 16.82 5.77 -6.72
N PHE A 98 16.31 5.81 -7.96
CA PHE A 98 17.11 6.14 -9.13
C PHE A 98 17.61 7.58 -9.08
N ALA A 99 16.75 8.52 -8.72
CA ALA A 99 17.11 9.93 -8.55
C ALA A 99 18.25 10.11 -7.52
N MET A 100 18.30 9.26 -6.49
CA MET A 100 19.33 9.31 -5.45
C MET A 100 20.71 8.79 -5.88
N ARG A 101 20.84 8.03 -6.98
CA ARG A 101 22.12 7.48 -7.41
C ARG A 101 23.16 8.56 -7.70
N ASP A 102 22.71 9.70 -8.18
CA ASP A 102 23.57 10.80 -8.61
C ASP A 102 23.92 11.77 -7.48
N HIS A 103 23.65 11.38 -6.22
CA HIS A 103 23.80 12.26 -5.07
C HIS A 103 24.90 11.76 -4.10
N CYS A 104 26.01 12.49 -4.07
CA CYS A 104 27.08 12.33 -3.09
C CYS A 104 27.07 13.52 -2.11
N GLY A 105 26.85 13.26 -0.82
CA GLY A 105 27.18 14.23 0.26
C GLY A 105 26.02 14.97 0.93
N ASN A 106 24.76 14.64 0.64
CA ASN A 106 23.61 15.26 1.32
C ASN A 106 23.41 14.68 2.73
N GLU A 107 23.28 15.53 3.75
CA GLU A 107 22.99 15.13 5.14
C GLU A 107 21.64 14.41 5.29
N PHE A 108 20.68 14.72 4.40
CA PHE A 108 19.35 14.10 4.34
C PHE A 108 19.30 12.78 3.56
N THR A 109 20.44 12.27 3.07
CA THR A 109 20.51 11.04 2.26
C THR A 109 19.85 9.84 2.95
N HIS A 110 20.02 9.71 4.27
CA HIS A 110 19.41 8.63 5.04
C HIS A 110 17.87 8.69 5.00
N MET A 111 17.28 9.89 5.03
CA MET A 111 15.82 10.07 4.98
C MET A 111 15.25 9.65 3.62
N PHE A 112 15.96 9.99 2.52
CA PHE A 112 15.61 9.52 1.18
C PHE A 112 15.58 7.99 1.11
N TYR A 113 16.65 7.32 1.56
CA TYR A 113 16.72 5.85 1.51
C TYR A 113 15.69 5.18 2.39
N ILE A 114 15.51 5.64 3.64
CA ILE A 114 14.52 5.06 4.55
C ILE A 114 13.12 5.24 3.97
N SER A 115 12.78 6.45 3.52
CA SER A 115 11.46 6.72 2.91
C SER A 115 11.21 5.81 1.69
N ALA A 116 12.18 5.73 0.78
CA ALA A 116 12.04 4.95 -0.43
C ALA A 116 12.00 3.43 -0.18
N ILE A 117 12.84 2.90 0.72
CA ILE A 117 12.88 1.47 1.05
C ILE A 117 11.61 1.05 1.79
N CYS A 118 11.17 1.84 2.78
CA CYS A 118 9.92 1.58 3.49
C CYS A 118 8.73 1.58 2.51
N GLY A 119 8.66 2.57 1.62
CA GLY A 119 7.67 2.61 0.55
C GLY A 119 7.73 1.40 -0.39
N LEU A 120 8.93 1.01 -0.82
CA LEU A 120 9.10 -0.12 -1.73
C LEU A 120 8.62 -1.43 -1.10
N ILE A 121 9.00 -1.68 0.16
CA ILE A 121 8.56 -2.86 0.92
C ILE A 121 7.04 -2.82 1.12
N ALA A 122 6.48 -1.66 1.47
CA ALA A 122 5.03 -1.48 1.58
C ALA A 122 4.31 -1.79 0.26
N GLY A 123 4.87 -1.34 -0.88
CA GLY A 123 4.37 -1.64 -2.21
C GLY A 123 4.37 -3.14 -2.52
N VAL A 124 5.44 -3.85 -2.16
CA VAL A 124 5.49 -5.32 -2.26
C VAL A 124 4.43 -5.98 -1.38
N PHE A 125 4.24 -5.52 -0.15
CA PHE A 125 3.22 -6.07 0.74
C PHE A 125 1.80 -5.80 0.25
N HIS A 126 1.54 -4.67 -0.40
CA HIS A 126 0.31 -4.43 -1.12
C HIS A 126 0.07 -5.47 -2.23
N MET A 127 1.09 -5.81 -3.02
CA MET A 127 0.99 -6.87 -4.03
C MET A 127 0.70 -8.25 -3.40
N ILE A 128 1.38 -8.59 -2.31
CA ILE A 128 1.14 -9.85 -1.58
C ILE A 128 -0.30 -9.88 -1.05
N ASN A 129 -0.79 -8.79 -0.47
CA ASN A 129 -2.17 -8.67 -0.01
C ASN A 129 -3.17 -8.82 -1.16
N ALA A 130 -2.90 -8.24 -2.34
CA ALA A 130 -3.76 -8.42 -3.51
C ALA A 130 -3.84 -9.90 -3.93
N ILE A 131 -2.70 -10.59 -3.99
CA ILE A 131 -2.63 -12.02 -4.32
C ILE A 131 -3.37 -12.86 -3.28
N MET A 132 -3.17 -12.59 -1.99
CA MET A 132 -3.89 -13.28 -0.91
C MET A 132 -5.40 -13.06 -1.03
N CYS A 133 -5.83 -11.82 -1.30
CA CYS A 133 -7.25 -11.52 -1.49
C CYS A 133 -7.84 -12.24 -2.71
N LEU A 134 -7.09 -12.37 -3.81
CA LEU A 134 -7.51 -13.12 -5.00
C LEU A 134 -7.65 -14.63 -4.73
N VAL A 135 -6.65 -15.24 -4.09
CA VAL A 135 -6.62 -16.69 -3.85
C VAL A 135 -7.70 -17.11 -2.85
N PHE A 136 -7.98 -16.29 -1.85
CA PHE A 136 -8.92 -16.61 -0.77
C PHE A 136 -10.29 -15.94 -0.91
N MET A 137 -10.58 -15.32 -2.06
CA MET A 137 -11.87 -14.71 -2.34
C MET A 137 -12.98 -15.78 -2.33
N PRO A 138 -14.09 -15.56 -1.59
CA PRO A 138 -15.25 -16.43 -1.70
C PRO A 138 -15.79 -16.41 -3.13
N SER A 139 -16.11 -17.57 -3.70
CA SER A 139 -16.66 -17.68 -5.06
C SER A 139 -17.96 -16.89 -5.27
N GLU A 140 -18.67 -16.60 -4.19
CA GLU A 140 -19.86 -15.74 -4.18
C GLU A 140 -19.55 -14.28 -4.49
N GLU A 141 -18.43 -13.78 -3.97
CA GLU A 141 -17.95 -12.41 -4.16
C GLU A 141 -17.21 -12.28 -5.49
N ALA A 142 -16.48 -13.32 -5.92
CA ALA A 142 -15.76 -13.35 -7.19
C ALA A 142 -16.68 -13.26 -8.42
N HIS A 143 -17.89 -13.80 -8.33
CA HIS A 143 -18.84 -13.84 -9.45
C HIS A 143 -20.02 -12.87 -9.33
N TYR A 144 -20.00 -11.95 -8.34
CA TYR A 144 -21.12 -11.02 -8.10
C TYR A 144 -22.48 -11.75 -8.12
N MET A 145 -22.59 -12.88 -7.43
CA MET A 145 -23.79 -13.71 -7.52
C MET A 145 -25.00 -12.95 -6.95
N LYS A 146 -25.99 -12.68 -7.81
CA LYS A 146 -27.25 -12.04 -7.41
C LYS A 146 -27.87 -12.79 -6.21
N PRO A 147 -28.47 -12.09 -5.23
CA PRO A 147 -29.06 -12.70 -4.03
C PRO A 147 -30.06 -13.83 -4.32
N SER A 148 -30.78 -13.74 -5.44
CA SER A 148 -31.73 -14.77 -5.88
C SER A 148 -31.08 -16.11 -6.20
N LYS A 149 -29.88 -16.14 -6.78
CA LYS A 149 -29.12 -17.37 -7.05
C LYS A 149 -28.49 -17.97 -5.78
N ARG A 150 -28.27 -17.14 -4.76
CA ARG A 150 -27.73 -17.54 -3.45
C ARG A 150 -28.71 -18.42 -2.67
N ARG A 151 -30.00 -18.06 -2.66
CA ARG A 151 -31.07 -18.83 -2.00
C ARG A 151 -31.28 -20.20 -2.66
N MET A 152 -31.08 -20.29 -3.97
CA MET A 152 -31.26 -21.53 -4.73
C MET A 152 -30.14 -22.56 -4.49
N LYS A 153 -28.92 -22.10 -4.17
CA LYS A 153 -27.77 -22.97 -3.89
C LYS A 153 -27.72 -23.50 -2.46
N SER A 154 -28.49 -22.94 -1.52
CA SER A 154 -28.62 -23.47 -0.15
C SER A 154 -29.81 -24.42 0.02
N LEU A 155 -30.61 -24.61 -1.02
CA LEU A 155 -31.78 -25.49 -1.06
C LEU A 155 -31.49 -26.84 -1.72
N TYR A 156 -30.27 -27.03 -2.23
CA TYR A 156 -29.71 -28.27 -2.77
C TYR A 156 -28.42 -28.57 -2.03
#